data_AF-A0A3M6TBH1-F1
#
_entry.id   AF-A0A3M6TBH1-F1
#
_cell.length_a   1.000
_cell.length_b   1.000
_cell.length_c   1.000
_cell.angle_alpha   90.00
_cell.angle_beta   90.00
_cell.angle_gamma   90.00
#
_symmetry.space_group_name_H-M   'P 1'
#
loop_
_entity.id
_entity.type
_entity.pdbx_description
1 polymer ?
#
loop_
_entity_poly.entity_id
_entity_poly.type
_entity_poly.pdbx_seq_one_letter_code
_entity_poly.pdbx_strand_id
1 'polypeptide(L)'
;MIRNISRLPLRFLPSTKKTPRGTRICGGSFLQHQYVHDERMVKVPDFSQEFKGQDNSFPCLTEQSPRSRHFGAEPMYSKVNSGYKTFLNDEPFHFKYNDGVIPQLQVAYETWGELNEAKDNVVLLCTGLSASSHAKSHPDNPTPGWWENFVGPGCALDTDKFFIICCNNLGGCYGSSGPSSINPLTKKHYATTFPIVSVDDMVHAFFLTLDSLGIQKVHAVVGSSLGGMSSLLSAALYPDRVGRVVSISACAQSHPASIALRYVQRRVLMSDPNWNKGFYYDGPYPRLGMKHAREIATITYRSGPEWEQRFGRKRIDDPPEVSPNLCPEFEIESYLDYKGDSFCYKCDPNSLLYISKAMDLFDLGEGFSSLVEGVARVQCPTLSFIGEVHLQVLGVQSDVLFPVTQQREIERLLKEAQNHKVTYYELPSIYGHDTFLLDVVAVGAAVKGHIETDLKIHGKGKDPTMNKSKIF
;
A
#
# COMPACT_ATOMS: atom_id res chain seq x y z
N MET A 1 28.90 -1.03 42.14
CA MET A 1 28.52 -2.29 42.83
C MET A 1 27.29 -2.86 42.12
N ILE A 2 27.47 -3.74 41.13
CA ILE A 2 26.37 -4.36 40.35
C ILE A 2 26.75 -5.84 40.13
N ARG A 3 25.77 -6.76 40.18
CA ARG A 3 25.99 -8.21 40.01
C ARG A 3 25.46 -8.72 38.67
N ASN A 4 26.20 -9.69 38.16
CA ASN A 4 25.94 -10.63 37.06
C ASN A 4 24.47 -11.02 36.81
N ILE A 5 24.17 -11.36 35.55
CA ILE A 5 23.90 -12.76 35.15
C ILE A 5 24.52 -12.99 33.75
N SER A 6 24.93 -14.24 33.46
CA SER A 6 25.87 -14.58 32.39
C SER A 6 25.21 -15.20 31.14
N ARG A 7 25.85 -15.04 29.97
CA ARG A 7 25.56 -15.79 28.74
C ARG A 7 26.32 -17.12 28.70
N LEU A 8 25.72 -18.15 28.11
CA LEU A 8 26.34 -19.45 27.82
C LEU A 8 26.71 -19.58 26.33
N PRO A 9 27.90 -20.10 25.98
CA PRO A 9 28.25 -20.50 24.61
C PRO A 9 28.24 -22.04 24.42
N LEU A 10 27.90 -22.50 23.21
CA LEU A 10 28.09 -23.91 22.79
C LEU A 10 29.52 -24.17 22.30
N ARG A 11 30.00 -25.42 22.44
CA ARG A 11 31.08 -26.01 21.61
C ARG A 11 31.01 -27.54 21.54
N PHE A 12 31.80 -28.12 20.63
CA PHE A 12 31.64 -29.46 20.03
C PHE A 12 32.47 -30.59 20.68
N LEU A 13 31.93 -31.83 20.62
CA LEU A 13 32.60 -33.14 20.33
C LEU A 13 33.79 -33.61 21.24
N PRO A 14 34.19 -34.92 21.25
CA PRO A 14 34.06 -35.94 20.19
C PRO A 14 33.69 -37.39 20.62
N SER A 15 33.67 -38.28 19.61
CA SER A 15 33.46 -39.74 19.69
C SER A 15 34.70 -40.51 20.20
N THR A 16 34.51 -41.63 20.91
CA THR A 16 35.31 -42.86 20.66
C THR A 16 34.73 -44.17 21.25
N LYS A 17 34.69 -45.22 20.40
CA LYS A 17 35.06 -46.64 20.63
C LYS A 17 34.43 -47.51 21.75
N LYS A 18 33.94 -48.67 21.26
CA LYS A 18 34.01 -50.05 21.80
C LYS A 18 33.11 -50.46 23.00
N THR A 19 32.22 -51.41 22.71
CA THR A 19 31.62 -52.35 23.65
C THR A 19 32.58 -53.48 24.06
N PRO A 20 32.34 -54.09 25.22
CA PRO A 20 32.46 -55.54 25.38
C PRO A 20 31.17 -56.18 25.94
N ARG A 21 30.97 -57.49 25.68
CA ARG A 21 29.92 -58.31 26.33
C ARG A 21 30.42 -58.80 27.69
N GLY A 22 29.52 -58.95 28.67
CA GLY A 22 29.85 -59.59 29.96
C GLY A 22 28.64 -59.77 30.87
N THR A 23 28.11 -61.00 30.95
CA THR A 23 26.94 -61.33 31.77
C THR A 23 27.31 -61.62 33.23
N ARG A 24 26.55 -61.10 34.20
CA ARG A 24 26.37 -61.71 35.54
C ARG A 24 25.04 -61.28 36.17
N ILE A 25 24.58 -62.07 37.15
CA ILE A 25 23.20 -62.08 37.66
C ILE A 25 23.22 -61.92 39.18
N CYS A 26 22.31 -61.10 39.73
CA CYS A 26 21.47 -61.35 40.94
C CYS A 26 21.05 -60.07 41.68
N GLY A 27 19.83 -60.09 42.23
CA GLY A 27 19.46 -59.35 43.45
C GLY A 27 18.85 -57.96 43.27
N GLY A 28 17.51 -57.89 43.22
CA GLY A 28 16.77 -56.61 43.32
C GLY A 28 15.32 -56.75 42.86
N SER A 29 14.37 -56.82 43.80
CA SER A 29 12.95 -56.96 43.49
C SER A 29 12.33 -55.64 43.04
N PHE A 30 11.74 -55.61 41.85
CA PHE A 30 10.78 -54.57 41.44
C PHE A 30 9.50 -55.22 40.91
N LEU A 31 8.37 -54.55 41.16
CA LEU A 31 7.03 -55.06 40.84
C LEU A 31 6.84 -55.16 39.32
N GLN A 32 6.60 -56.37 38.85
CA GLN A 32 6.46 -56.66 37.42
C GLN A 32 5.04 -56.33 36.94
N HIS A 33 4.79 -55.06 36.58
CA HIS A 33 3.62 -54.72 35.77
C HIS A 33 3.72 -55.44 34.43
N GLN A 34 2.87 -56.45 34.23
CA GLN A 34 2.71 -57.12 32.94
C GLN A 34 2.06 -56.17 31.94
N TYR A 35 2.87 -55.44 31.18
CA TYR A 35 2.44 -54.92 29.89
C TYR A 35 2.22 -56.12 28.96
N VAL A 36 0.95 -56.51 28.82
CA VAL A 36 0.52 -57.41 27.75
C VAL A 36 0.73 -56.66 26.45
N HIS A 37 1.71 -57.09 25.65
CA HIS A 37 1.83 -56.68 24.25
C HIS A 37 0.67 -57.31 23.48
N ASP A 38 -0.47 -56.61 23.47
CA ASP A 38 -1.61 -56.90 22.62
C ASP A 38 -1.23 -56.53 21.18
N GLU A 39 -0.52 -57.43 20.50
CA GLU A 39 -0.22 -57.36 19.07
C GLU A 39 -1.48 -57.63 18.22
N ARG A 40 -2.55 -56.87 18.50
CA ARG A 40 -3.63 -56.62 17.54
C ARG A 40 -3.07 -55.83 16.37
N MET A 41 -2.38 -56.55 15.49
CA MET A 41 -2.08 -56.15 14.11
C MET A 41 -3.35 -55.55 13.50
N VAL A 42 -3.38 -54.23 13.39
CA VAL A 42 -4.48 -53.52 12.75
C VAL A 42 -4.49 -53.96 11.30
N LYS A 43 -5.47 -54.78 10.91
CA LYS A 43 -5.71 -55.16 9.53
C LYS A 43 -6.15 -53.92 8.75
N VAL A 44 -5.18 -53.15 8.27
CA VAL A 44 -5.40 -52.13 7.25
C VAL A 44 -5.92 -52.85 6.00
N PRO A 45 -7.14 -52.55 5.51
CA PRO A 45 -7.64 -53.14 4.28
C PRO A 45 -6.75 -52.76 3.09
N ASP A 46 -6.62 -53.66 2.13
CA ASP A 46 -5.91 -53.38 0.89
C ASP A 46 -6.77 -52.52 -0.05
N PHE A 47 -6.72 -51.21 0.19
CA PHE A 47 -7.42 -50.23 -0.64
C PHE A 47 -6.75 -49.97 -2.01
N SER A 48 -5.75 -50.75 -2.44
CA SER A 48 -5.05 -50.52 -3.72
C SER A 48 -5.95 -50.55 -4.96
N GLN A 49 -7.12 -51.20 -4.87
CA GLN A 49 -8.15 -51.22 -5.92
C GLN A 49 -9.42 -50.42 -5.56
N GLU A 50 -9.55 -49.94 -4.32
CA GLU A 50 -10.72 -49.19 -3.84
C GLU A 50 -10.45 -47.68 -3.62
N PHE A 51 -9.18 -47.27 -3.52
CA PHE A 51 -8.80 -45.89 -3.26
C PHE A 51 -9.14 -44.96 -4.44
N LYS A 52 -10.26 -44.26 -4.32
CA LYS A 52 -10.71 -43.21 -5.25
C LYS A 52 -10.33 -41.84 -4.69
N GLY A 53 -9.03 -41.52 -4.78
CA GLY A 53 -8.53 -40.16 -4.56
C GLY A 53 -8.96 -39.20 -5.68
N GLN A 54 -8.61 -37.92 -5.54
CA GLN A 54 -8.75 -36.95 -6.63
C GLN A 54 -7.69 -37.19 -7.72
N ASP A 55 -7.98 -36.72 -8.93
CA ASP A 55 -7.01 -36.67 -10.02
C ASP A 55 -5.95 -35.58 -9.77
N ASN A 56 -4.72 -35.84 -10.21
CA ASN A 56 -3.55 -34.97 -10.01
C ASN A 56 -3.26 -34.07 -11.23
N SER A 57 -4.22 -33.87 -12.13
CA SER A 57 -4.07 -33.03 -13.33
C SER A 57 -4.05 -31.52 -13.02
N PHE A 58 -4.73 -31.09 -11.96
CA PHE A 58 -4.86 -29.69 -11.51
C PHE A 58 -4.99 -28.68 -12.69
N PRO A 59 -6.05 -28.73 -13.49
CA PRO A 59 -6.19 -27.89 -14.69
C PRO A 59 -6.08 -26.39 -14.39
N CYS A 60 -6.53 -25.93 -13.22
CA CYS A 60 -6.36 -24.54 -12.76
C CYS A 60 -4.90 -24.07 -12.58
N LEU A 61 -3.93 -24.98 -12.51
CA LEU A 61 -2.50 -24.66 -12.42
C LEU A 61 -1.78 -24.75 -13.78
N THR A 62 -2.38 -25.43 -14.77
CA THR A 62 -1.74 -25.79 -16.04
C THR A 62 -2.44 -25.15 -17.24
N GLU A 63 -3.77 -25.15 -17.27
CA GLU A 63 -4.56 -24.33 -18.18
C GLU A 63 -4.65 -22.89 -17.68
N GLN A 64 -4.01 -21.99 -18.42
CA GLN A 64 -4.40 -20.58 -18.35
C GLN A 64 -5.88 -20.46 -18.74
N SER A 65 -6.67 -19.93 -17.79
CA SER A 65 -8.09 -19.59 -17.93
C SER A 65 -8.38 -19.04 -19.34
N PRO A 66 -9.54 -19.35 -19.96
CA PRO A 66 -9.88 -18.82 -21.29
C PRO A 66 -9.77 -17.29 -21.39
N ARG A 67 -9.97 -16.57 -20.27
CA ARG A 67 -9.80 -15.10 -20.18
C ARG A 67 -8.32 -14.67 -20.11
N SER A 68 -7.41 -15.55 -19.73
CA SER A 68 -5.95 -15.34 -19.72
C SER A 68 -5.21 -16.01 -20.88
N ARG A 69 -5.88 -16.24 -22.02
CA ARG A 69 -5.24 -16.68 -23.30
C ARG A 69 -4.74 -15.53 -24.20
N HIS A 70 -4.82 -14.27 -23.76
CA HIS A 70 -4.35 -13.08 -24.50
C HIS A 70 -2.89 -12.70 -24.19
N PHE A 71 -2.06 -13.62 -23.67
CA PHE A 71 -0.82 -13.26 -22.97
C PHE A 71 0.46 -13.74 -23.65
N GLY A 72 0.82 -13.00 -24.71
CA GLY A 72 2.18 -12.89 -25.24
C GLY A 72 2.76 -11.47 -25.16
N ALA A 73 2.14 -10.59 -24.36
CA ALA A 73 2.51 -9.18 -24.26
C ALA A 73 3.53 -8.91 -23.14
N GLU A 74 4.45 -7.98 -23.39
CA GLU A 74 5.27 -7.34 -22.36
C GLU A 74 4.39 -6.75 -21.25
N PRO A 75 4.81 -6.77 -19.97
CA PRO A 75 4.02 -6.16 -18.91
C PRO A 75 3.91 -4.64 -19.13
N MET A 76 2.67 -4.14 -19.18
CA MET A 76 2.34 -2.79 -19.66
C MET A 76 2.85 -1.65 -18.79
N TYR A 77 3.35 -1.92 -17.57
CA TYR A 77 4.10 -0.92 -16.78
C TYR A 77 5.37 -0.43 -17.48
N SER A 78 5.89 -1.17 -18.47
CA SER A 78 6.96 -0.70 -19.36
C SER A 78 6.57 0.47 -20.27
N LYS A 79 5.27 0.76 -20.41
CA LYS A 79 4.70 1.71 -21.39
C LYS A 79 3.56 2.58 -20.83
N VAL A 80 3.68 3.07 -19.59
CA VAL A 80 2.97 4.31 -19.22
C VAL A 80 3.77 5.47 -19.82
N ASN A 81 3.50 5.74 -21.11
CA ASN A 81 4.33 6.57 -21.99
C ASN A 81 3.72 7.93 -22.37
N SER A 82 2.56 8.30 -21.79
CA SER A 82 1.89 9.58 -22.04
C SER A 82 1.12 10.07 -20.81
N GLY A 83 0.76 11.35 -20.79
CA GLY A 83 0.04 12.00 -19.70
C GLY A 83 0.93 12.84 -18.79
N TYR A 84 1.84 12.20 -18.06
CA TYR A 84 2.66 12.87 -17.04
C TYR A 84 3.79 13.74 -17.61
N LYS A 85 4.13 14.76 -16.82
CA LYS A 85 5.35 15.57 -16.93
C LYS A 85 6.42 14.97 -16.02
N THR A 86 7.69 15.25 -16.29
CA THR A 86 8.80 14.85 -15.42
C THR A 86 9.53 16.07 -14.87
N PHE A 87 9.78 16.07 -13.56
CA PHE A 87 10.85 16.83 -12.95
C PHE A 87 12.11 15.96 -12.92
N LEU A 88 13.25 16.56 -13.26
CA LEU A 88 14.57 15.93 -13.21
C LEU A 88 15.48 16.81 -12.33
N ASN A 89 16.16 16.17 -11.39
CA ASN A 89 17.17 16.77 -10.52
C ASN A 89 18.49 16.02 -10.76
N ASP A 90 19.44 16.67 -11.43
CA ASP A 90 20.74 16.10 -11.77
C ASP A 90 21.76 16.16 -10.61
N GLU A 91 21.37 16.73 -9.47
CA GLU A 91 22.14 16.65 -8.22
C GLU A 91 21.88 15.31 -7.49
N PRO A 92 22.87 14.78 -6.75
CA PRO A 92 22.71 13.53 -6.00
C PRO A 92 21.56 13.58 -4.98
N PHE A 93 20.61 12.66 -5.10
CA PHE A 93 19.52 12.52 -4.13
C PHE A 93 19.88 11.46 -3.08
N HIS A 94 19.97 11.90 -1.83
CA HIS A 94 20.29 11.08 -0.67
C HIS A 94 19.01 10.53 -0.03
N PHE A 95 19.03 9.25 0.36
CA PHE A 95 17.94 8.56 1.03
C PHE A 95 18.18 8.47 2.54
N LYS A 96 17.10 8.48 3.31
CA LYS A 96 17.10 8.39 4.78
C LYS A 96 17.80 7.14 5.35
N TYR A 97 17.88 6.04 4.59
CA TYR A 97 18.40 4.76 5.08
C TYR A 97 19.60 4.21 4.28
N ASN A 98 20.53 3.57 5.00
CA ASN A 98 21.68 2.81 4.49
C ASN A 98 22.67 3.61 3.62
N ASP A 99 22.84 4.92 3.90
CA ASP A 99 23.67 5.85 3.12
C ASP A 99 23.37 5.82 1.60
N GLY A 100 22.11 5.52 1.25
CA GLY A 100 21.67 5.33 -0.12
C GLY A 100 21.69 6.64 -0.91
N VAL A 101 22.19 6.60 -2.14
CA VAL A 101 22.23 7.75 -3.06
C VAL A 101 21.88 7.29 -4.48
N ILE A 102 21.12 8.09 -5.21
CA ILE A 102 21.06 8.04 -6.68
C ILE A 102 21.67 9.32 -7.27
N PRO A 103 22.44 9.24 -8.37
CA PRO A 103 23.14 10.40 -8.93
C PRO A 103 22.21 11.40 -9.64
N GLN A 104 20.97 11.00 -9.93
CA GLN A 104 19.91 11.86 -10.47
C GLN A 104 18.56 11.34 -9.97
N LEU A 105 17.64 12.25 -9.63
CA LEU A 105 16.25 11.94 -9.26
C LEU A 105 15.30 12.37 -10.38
N GLN A 106 14.39 11.49 -10.77
CA GLN A 106 13.25 11.81 -11.64
C GLN A 106 11.93 11.63 -10.87
N VAL A 107 11.02 12.60 -10.99
CA VAL A 107 9.66 12.52 -10.45
C VAL A 107 8.65 12.76 -11.57
N ALA A 108 7.77 11.78 -11.80
CA ALA A 108 6.64 11.95 -12.70
C ALA A 108 5.46 12.59 -11.95
N TYR A 109 4.81 13.58 -12.58
CA TYR A 109 3.68 14.29 -12.01
C TYR A 109 2.66 14.74 -13.06
N GLU A 110 1.42 14.91 -12.63
CA GLU A 110 0.31 15.39 -13.45
C GLU A 110 -0.41 16.55 -12.76
N THR A 111 -1.14 17.36 -13.54
CA THR A 111 -1.67 18.67 -13.12
C THR A 111 -3.04 18.94 -13.71
N TRP A 112 -4.02 19.33 -12.89
CA TRP A 112 -5.36 19.74 -13.32
C TRP A 112 -5.78 21.08 -12.70
N GLY A 113 -6.66 21.81 -13.39
CA GLY A 113 -6.98 23.19 -13.02
C GLY A 113 -5.88 24.17 -13.43
N GLU A 114 -5.91 25.37 -12.86
CA GLU A 114 -5.09 26.52 -13.29
C GLU A 114 -4.41 27.16 -12.09
N LEU A 115 -3.08 27.30 -12.16
CA LEU A 115 -2.26 27.94 -11.14
C LEU A 115 -2.47 29.46 -11.19
N ASN A 116 -2.88 30.08 -10.09
CA ASN A 116 -3.07 31.53 -10.03
C ASN A 116 -1.75 32.31 -9.88
N GLU A 117 -1.79 33.61 -10.13
CA GLU A 117 -0.62 34.51 -10.06
C GLU A 117 0.07 34.48 -8.69
N ALA A 118 -0.71 34.38 -7.61
CA ALA A 118 -0.20 34.28 -6.23
C ALA A 118 0.39 32.89 -5.90
N LYS A 119 0.14 31.88 -6.74
CA LYS A 119 0.44 30.45 -6.51
C LYS A 119 -0.10 29.89 -5.18
N ASP A 120 -1.17 30.49 -4.65
CA ASP A 120 -1.75 30.11 -3.36
C ASP A 120 -2.88 29.07 -3.47
N ASN A 121 -3.32 28.70 -4.68
CA ASN A 121 -4.40 27.75 -4.91
C ASN A 121 -3.97 26.28 -5.11
N VAL A 122 -2.74 25.91 -4.72
CA VAL A 122 -2.17 24.59 -5.02
C VAL A 122 -2.61 23.52 -4.03
N VAL A 123 -3.07 22.37 -4.55
CA VAL A 123 -3.32 21.16 -3.76
C VAL A 123 -2.38 20.04 -4.21
N LEU A 124 -1.51 19.57 -3.31
CA LEU A 124 -0.68 18.39 -3.54
C LEU A 124 -1.50 17.13 -3.23
N LEU A 125 -1.65 16.25 -4.21
CA LEU A 125 -2.32 14.96 -4.09
C LEU A 125 -1.30 13.82 -3.98
N CYS A 126 -1.22 13.19 -2.81
CA CYS A 126 -0.36 12.06 -2.52
C CYS A 126 -1.07 10.71 -2.77
N THR A 127 -0.40 9.77 -3.45
CA THR A 127 -1.02 8.54 -3.98
C THR A 127 -0.96 7.36 -2.99
N GLY A 128 -1.88 6.40 -3.17
CA GLY A 128 -1.78 5.08 -2.53
C GLY A 128 -0.70 4.19 -3.14
N LEU A 129 -0.33 3.11 -2.45
CA LEU A 129 0.82 2.23 -2.77
C LEU A 129 0.94 1.77 -4.24
N SER A 130 -0.18 1.54 -4.95
CA SER A 130 -0.17 1.04 -6.33
C SER A 130 -0.72 2.02 -7.37
N ALA A 131 -0.93 3.28 -7.00
CA ALA A 131 -1.46 4.33 -7.89
C ALA A 131 -0.33 5.15 -8.52
N SER A 132 -0.55 5.63 -9.75
CA SER A 132 0.32 6.55 -10.47
C SER A 132 -0.03 8.01 -10.16
N SER A 133 0.69 8.95 -10.77
CA SER A 133 0.29 10.36 -10.84
C SER A 133 -1.13 10.54 -11.40
N HIS A 134 -1.64 9.61 -12.22
CA HIS A 134 -2.85 9.76 -13.01
C HIS A 134 -4.16 9.65 -12.20
N ALA A 135 -4.45 10.71 -11.44
CA ALA A 135 -5.67 10.83 -10.65
C ALA A 135 -6.92 11.05 -11.52
N LYS A 136 -6.79 11.70 -12.68
CA LYS A 136 -7.90 12.01 -13.60
C LYS A 136 -7.49 12.03 -15.08
N SER A 137 -8.39 11.57 -15.94
CA SER A 137 -8.38 11.78 -17.39
C SER A 137 -8.09 13.23 -17.81
N HIS A 138 -7.31 13.40 -18.88
CA HIS A 138 -7.02 14.68 -19.54
C HIS A 138 -6.65 14.44 -21.03
N PRO A 139 -6.49 15.46 -21.88
CA PRO A 139 -6.28 15.25 -23.33
C PRO A 139 -5.10 14.34 -23.71
N ASP A 140 -3.99 14.40 -22.97
CA ASP A 140 -2.76 13.65 -23.24
C ASP A 140 -2.76 12.24 -22.62
N ASN A 141 -3.71 11.97 -21.71
CA ASN A 141 -4.07 10.63 -21.26
C ASN A 141 -5.58 10.54 -20.94
N PRO A 142 -6.42 10.07 -21.88
CA PRO A 142 -7.87 10.03 -21.73
C PRO A 142 -8.38 8.81 -20.95
N THR A 143 -7.52 7.97 -20.36
CA THR A 143 -7.98 6.88 -19.49
C THR A 143 -8.65 7.43 -18.23
N PRO A 144 -9.66 6.75 -17.64
CA PRO A 144 -10.15 7.11 -16.31
C PRO A 144 -9.05 6.97 -15.26
N GLY A 145 -8.77 8.06 -14.53
CA GLY A 145 -7.78 8.08 -13.47
C GLY A 145 -8.23 7.39 -12.19
N TRP A 146 -7.30 7.14 -11.25
CA TRP A 146 -7.60 6.41 -10.02
C TRP A 146 -8.54 7.15 -9.05
N TRP A 147 -8.76 8.45 -9.26
CA TRP A 147 -9.67 9.31 -8.51
C TRP A 147 -10.56 10.16 -9.44
N GLU A 148 -10.94 9.59 -10.59
CA GLU A 148 -11.63 10.27 -11.70
C GLU A 148 -12.83 11.15 -11.28
N ASN A 149 -13.65 10.64 -10.36
CA ASN A 149 -14.87 11.30 -9.88
C ASN A 149 -14.63 12.28 -8.70
N PHE A 150 -13.44 12.24 -8.09
CA PHE A 150 -13.04 13.13 -7.01
C PHE A 150 -12.40 14.43 -7.54
N VAL A 151 -11.76 14.39 -8.70
CA VAL A 151 -11.08 15.55 -9.32
C VAL A 151 -11.91 16.08 -10.50
N GLY A 152 -12.03 17.41 -10.62
CA GLY A 152 -12.67 18.07 -11.75
C GLY A 152 -13.51 19.30 -11.37
N PRO A 153 -14.19 19.95 -12.34
CA PRO A 153 -15.04 21.10 -12.11
C PRO A 153 -16.16 20.79 -11.11
N GLY A 154 -16.22 21.53 -9.99
CA GLY A 154 -17.21 21.29 -8.92
C GLY A 154 -16.99 20.05 -8.06
N CYS A 155 -16.06 19.16 -8.40
CA CYS A 155 -15.76 17.91 -7.68
C CYS A 155 -15.12 18.15 -6.30
N ALA A 156 -14.73 17.08 -5.60
CA ALA A 156 -14.11 17.17 -4.28
C ALA A 156 -12.78 17.94 -4.28
N LEU A 157 -11.95 17.69 -5.29
CA LEU A 157 -10.80 18.50 -5.69
C LEU A 157 -11.21 19.35 -6.90
N ASP A 158 -11.73 20.54 -6.60
CA ASP A 158 -12.41 21.42 -7.54
C ASP A 158 -11.44 22.18 -8.46
N THR A 159 -11.32 21.74 -9.71
CA THR A 159 -10.32 22.28 -10.66
C THR A 159 -10.63 23.69 -11.16
N ASP A 160 -11.84 24.21 -10.92
CA ASP A 160 -12.17 25.60 -11.26
C ASP A 160 -11.52 26.57 -10.27
N LYS A 161 -11.31 26.11 -9.02
CA LYS A 161 -10.73 26.83 -7.89
C LYS A 161 -9.24 26.54 -7.72
N PHE A 162 -8.86 25.26 -7.71
CA PHE A 162 -7.55 24.80 -7.29
C PHE A 162 -6.67 24.30 -8.45
N PHE A 163 -5.37 24.49 -8.32
CA PHE A 163 -4.37 23.79 -9.12
C PHE A 163 -3.99 22.49 -8.42
N ILE A 164 -4.52 21.38 -8.89
CA ILE A 164 -4.24 20.04 -8.35
C ILE A 164 -2.96 19.52 -8.99
N ILE A 165 -1.97 19.13 -8.19
CA ILE A 165 -0.75 18.44 -8.66
C ILE A 165 -0.63 17.07 -7.96
N CYS A 166 -0.45 16.01 -8.74
CA CYS A 166 -0.28 14.65 -8.21
C CYS A 166 1.06 14.07 -8.68
N CYS A 167 1.91 13.68 -7.72
CA CYS A 167 3.22 13.09 -8.00
C CYS A 167 3.16 11.57 -7.83
N ASN A 168 3.77 10.82 -8.75
CA ASN A 168 4.00 9.38 -8.55
C ASN A 168 5.13 9.17 -7.51
N ASN A 169 4.93 8.22 -6.61
CA ASN A 169 5.85 7.95 -5.49
C ASN A 169 7.27 7.59 -5.96
N LEU A 170 8.28 8.10 -5.26
CA LEU A 170 9.66 7.60 -5.33
C LEU A 170 9.68 6.11 -4.93
N GLY A 171 10.40 5.28 -5.68
CA GLY A 171 10.33 3.82 -5.56
C GLY A 171 9.17 3.17 -6.33
N GLY A 172 8.23 3.97 -6.86
CA GLY A 172 7.13 3.52 -7.72
C GLY A 172 7.61 3.07 -9.10
N CYS A 173 6.65 2.75 -9.97
CA CYS A 173 6.91 2.20 -11.32
C CYS A 173 6.26 2.99 -12.46
N TYR A 174 5.69 4.17 -12.17
CA TYR A 174 4.99 5.02 -13.14
C TYR A 174 5.76 6.34 -13.35
N GLY A 175 6.94 6.25 -13.98
CA GLY A 175 7.73 7.41 -14.43
C GLY A 175 8.66 8.07 -13.40
N SER A 176 8.40 8.00 -12.10
CA SER A 176 9.39 8.43 -11.08
C SER A 176 10.51 7.38 -10.92
N SER A 177 11.65 7.79 -10.38
CA SER A 177 12.77 6.90 -10.04
C SER A 177 12.33 5.75 -9.12
N GLY A 178 12.75 4.53 -9.44
CA GLY A 178 12.47 3.34 -8.65
C GLY A 178 13.27 2.11 -9.11
N PRO A 179 13.01 0.92 -8.55
CA PRO A 179 13.67 -0.33 -8.92
C PRO A 179 13.64 -0.65 -10.43
N SER A 180 12.54 -0.32 -11.11
CA SER A 180 12.40 -0.52 -12.55
C SER A 180 13.09 0.55 -13.42
N SER A 181 13.60 1.64 -12.84
CA SER A 181 14.36 2.66 -13.58
C SER A 181 15.76 2.15 -13.97
N ILE A 182 16.30 2.68 -15.07
CA ILE A 182 17.69 2.43 -15.47
C ILE A 182 18.64 3.24 -14.57
N ASN A 183 19.61 2.55 -13.97
CA ASN A 183 20.74 3.15 -13.29
C ASN A 183 21.71 3.76 -14.34
N PRO A 184 21.99 5.08 -14.29
CA PRO A 184 22.78 5.75 -15.31
C PRO A 184 24.27 5.37 -15.27
N LEU A 185 24.76 4.77 -14.18
CA LEU A 185 26.13 4.31 -14.04
C LEU A 185 26.33 2.91 -14.64
N THR A 186 25.39 1.98 -14.39
CA THR A 186 25.49 0.58 -14.84
C THR A 186 24.80 0.29 -16.17
N LYS A 187 23.95 1.22 -16.64
CA LYS A 187 23.07 1.08 -17.82
C LYS A 187 22.11 -0.14 -17.76
N LYS A 188 21.80 -0.60 -16.55
CA LYS A 188 20.81 -1.66 -16.27
C LYS A 188 19.74 -1.15 -15.30
N HIS A 189 18.62 -1.87 -15.17
CA HIS A 189 17.64 -1.59 -14.12
C HIS A 189 18.30 -1.62 -12.72
N TYR A 190 17.87 -0.74 -11.81
CA TYR A 190 18.35 -0.77 -10.43
C TYR A 190 18.00 -2.08 -9.71
N ALA A 191 16.81 -2.64 -9.97
CA ALA A 191 16.29 -3.82 -9.27
C ALA A 191 16.41 -3.66 -7.75
N THR A 192 16.90 -4.68 -7.06
CA THR A 192 17.19 -4.67 -5.61
C THR A 192 18.49 -3.94 -5.22
N THR A 193 19.17 -3.28 -6.17
CA THR A 193 20.22 -2.29 -5.84
C THR A 193 19.69 -0.86 -5.76
N PHE A 194 18.37 -0.64 -5.87
CA PHE A 194 17.77 0.65 -5.54
C PHE A 194 17.88 0.91 -4.03
N PRO A 195 18.15 2.15 -3.56
CA PRO A 195 18.12 2.49 -2.14
C PRO A 195 16.77 2.18 -1.46
N ILE A 196 16.80 1.78 -0.19
CA ILE A 196 15.58 1.54 0.59
C ILE A 196 14.85 2.87 0.82
N VAL A 197 13.65 2.97 0.27
CA VAL A 197 12.82 4.19 0.31
C VAL A 197 12.05 4.29 1.62
N SER A 198 12.01 5.48 2.20
CA SER A 198 11.15 5.92 3.28
C SER A 198 10.02 6.83 2.77
N VAL A 199 9.01 7.11 3.59
CA VAL A 199 7.97 8.10 3.25
C VAL A 199 8.57 9.51 3.21
N ASP A 200 9.60 9.78 4.02
CA ASP A 200 10.37 11.03 4.03
C ASP A 200 11.01 11.30 2.67
N ASP A 201 11.66 10.30 2.07
CA ASP A 201 12.28 10.43 0.74
C ASP A 201 11.23 10.77 -0.35
N MET A 202 10.03 10.18 -0.26
CA MET A 202 8.92 10.49 -1.16
C MET A 202 8.46 11.94 -0.98
N VAL A 203 8.28 12.38 0.27
CA VAL A 203 7.86 13.75 0.61
C VAL A 203 8.92 14.77 0.19
N HIS A 204 10.20 14.51 0.41
CA HIS A 204 11.29 15.35 -0.10
C HIS A 204 11.27 15.46 -1.64
N ALA A 205 11.07 14.34 -2.35
CA ALA A 205 10.95 14.36 -3.81
C ALA A 205 9.73 15.16 -4.31
N PHE A 206 8.60 15.13 -3.61
CA PHE A 206 7.43 15.95 -3.93
C PHE A 206 7.71 17.45 -3.74
N PHE A 207 8.36 17.84 -2.64
CA PHE A 207 8.65 19.25 -2.38
C PHE A 207 9.72 19.82 -3.31
N LEU A 208 10.75 19.05 -3.68
CA LEU A 208 11.67 19.41 -4.78
C LEU A 208 10.93 19.61 -6.12
N THR A 209 9.91 18.79 -6.39
CA THR A 209 9.06 18.96 -7.58
C THR A 209 8.27 20.28 -7.51
N LEU A 210 7.71 20.63 -6.34
CA LEU A 210 7.04 21.92 -6.13
C LEU A 210 8.00 23.11 -6.26
N ASP A 211 9.24 22.98 -5.76
CA ASP A 211 10.27 24.02 -5.89
C ASP A 211 10.69 24.26 -7.34
N SER A 212 10.79 23.21 -8.17
CA SER A 212 11.06 23.38 -9.62
C SER A 212 9.95 24.13 -10.37
N LEU A 213 8.71 24.08 -9.87
CA LEU A 213 7.57 24.87 -10.35
C LEU A 213 7.47 26.25 -9.69
N GLY A 214 8.39 26.56 -8.76
CA GLY A 214 8.40 27.77 -7.96
C GLY A 214 7.16 27.91 -7.07
N ILE A 215 6.66 26.81 -6.51
CA ILE A 215 5.49 26.76 -5.61
C ILE A 215 6.00 26.70 -4.17
N GLN A 216 6.06 27.85 -3.51
CA GLN A 216 6.64 27.96 -2.17
C GLN A 216 5.72 27.42 -1.06
N LYS A 217 4.40 27.49 -1.24
CA LYS A 217 3.40 26.99 -0.29
C LYS A 217 2.26 26.30 -1.03
N VAL A 218 1.74 25.21 -0.47
CA VAL A 218 0.50 24.58 -0.92
C VAL A 218 -0.65 24.96 -0.01
N HIS A 219 -1.84 25.17 -0.58
CA HIS A 219 -3.08 25.36 0.16
C HIS A 219 -3.41 24.13 1.00
N ALA A 220 -3.28 22.94 0.41
CA ALA A 220 -3.51 21.67 1.07
C ALA A 220 -2.58 20.55 0.56
N VAL A 221 -2.29 19.58 1.43
CA VAL A 221 -1.84 18.24 1.03
C VAL A 221 -2.97 17.26 1.32
N VAL A 222 -3.34 16.45 0.32
CA VAL A 222 -4.45 15.50 0.37
C VAL A 222 -3.93 14.11 0.01
N GLY A 223 -4.27 13.08 0.77
CA GLY A 223 -3.87 11.73 0.41
C GLY A 223 -4.53 10.63 1.24
N SER A 224 -4.54 9.43 0.65
CA SER A 224 -5.20 8.24 1.20
C SER A 224 -4.24 7.06 1.30
N SER A 225 -4.41 6.19 2.30
CA SER A 225 -3.50 5.08 2.59
C SER A 225 -2.06 5.58 2.82
N LEU A 226 -1.07 5.08 2.07
CA LEU A 226 0.28 5.66 1.97
C LEU A 226 0.25 7.18 1.74
N GLY A 227 -0.61 7.69 0.86
CA GLY A 227 -0.73 9.12 0.62
C GLY A 227 -1.18 9.90 1.86
N GLY A 228 -1.92 9.26 2.77
CA GLY A 228 -2.32 9.83 4.05
C GLY A 228 -1.17 9.88 5.07
N MET A 229 -0.22 8.93 5.01
CA MET A 229 1.06 9.01 5.73
C MET A 229 1.88 10.19 5.18
N SER A 230 2.02 10.28 3.85
CA SER A 230 2.75 11.36 3.18
C SER A 230 2.15 12.74 3.46
N SER A 231 0.83 12.85 3.58
CA SER A 231 0.14 14.11 3.90
C SER A 231 0.45 14.60 5.32
N LEU A 232 0.42 13.70 6.31
CA LEU A 232 0.81 14.00 7.70
C LEU A 232 2.29 14.38 7.79
N LEU A 233 3.16 13.60 7.14
CA LEU A 233 4.60 13.84 7.15
C LEU A 233 4.98 15.15 6.41
N SER A 234 4.25 15.52 5.35
CA SER A 234 4.46 16.78 4.64
C SER A 234 4.32 18.00 5.55
N ALA A 235 3.30 18.02 6.42
CA ALA A 235 3.15 19.08 7.41
C ALA A 235 4.15 18.98 8.58
N ALA A 236 4.64 17.77 8.89
CA ALA A 236 5.63 17.56 9.94
C ALA A 236 7.08 17.86 9.51
N LEU A 237 7.37 17.88 8.20
CA LEU A 237 8.66 18.26 7.63
C LEU A 237 8.67 19.70 7.08
N TYR A 238 7.52 20.19 6.59
CA TYR A 238 7.41 21.51 5.97
C TYR A 238 6.21 22.33 6.52
N PRO A 239 6.12 22.57 7.84
CA PRO A 239 4.94 23.21 8.47
C PRO A 239 4.61 24.58 7.88
N ASP A 240 5.62 25.40 7.56
CA ASP A 240 5.40 26.73 6.94
C ASP A 240 4.88 26.64 5.50
N ARG A 241 5.15 25.54 4.78
CA ARG A 241 4.77 25.34 3.37
C ARG A 241 3.45 24.59 3.19
N VAL A 242 2.84 24.07 4.24
CA VAL A 242 1.55 23.36 4.18
C VAL A 242 0.45 24.19 4.83
N GLY A 243 -0.53 24.61 4.04
CA GLY A 243 -1.70 25.34 4.55
C GLY A 243 -2.69 24.45 5.30
N ARG A 244 -2.89 23.21 4.84
CA ARG A 244 -3.93 22.26 5.29
C ARG A 244 -3.52 20.81 5.06
N VAL A 245 -4.03 19.87 5.85
CA VAL A 245 -3.80 18.42 5.66
C VAL A 245 -5.10 17.63 5.65
N VAL A 246 -5.21 16.73 4.67
CA VAL A 246 -6.22 15.66 4.60
C VAL A 246 -5.52 14.30 4.55
N SER A 247 -5.84 13.44 5.51
CA SER A 247 -5.34 12.06 5.60
C SER A 247 -6.52 11.09 5.64
N ILE A 248 -6.49 10.02 4.85
CA ILE A 248 -7.64 9.12 4.68
C ILE A 248 -7.17 7.68 4.84
N SER A 249 -7.81 6.90 5.72
CA SER A 249 -7.47 5.49 6.00
C SER A 249 -5.97 5.24 6.20
N ALA A 250 -5.33 6.04 7.04
CA ALA A 250 -3.90 6.02 7.31
C ALA A 250 -3.59 5.91 8.82
N CYS A 251 -2.33 6.06 9.20
CA CYS A 251 -1.85 5.96 10.58
C CYS A 251 -0.67 6.91 10.84
N ALA A 252 -0.37 7.20 12.11
CA ALA A 252 0.87 7.88 12.51
C ALA A 252 2.08 6.91 12.55
N GLN A 253 1.84 5.62 12.78
CA GLN A 253 2.81 4.52 12.70
C GLN A 253 2.10 3.23 12.27
N SER A 254 2.77 2.34 11.53
CA SER A 254 2.15 1.08 11.09
C SER A 254 1.97 0.09 12.25
N HIS A 255 0.73 -0.36 12.50
CA HIS A 255 0.43 -1.32 13.57
C HIS A 255 0.81 -2.77 13.18
N PRO A 256 1.10 -3.67 14.15
CA PRO A 256 1.64 -5.01 13.89
C PRO A 256 0.84 -5.88 12.92
N ALA A 257 -0.50 -5.78 12.92
CA ALA A 257 -1.34 -6.53 11.98
C ALA A 257 -1.09 -6.12 10.52
N SER A 258 -1.00 -4.81 10.26
CA SER A 258 -0.73 -4.27 8.92
C SER A 258 0.67 -4.65 8.41
N ILE A 259 1.66 -4.65 9.32
CA ILE A 259 3.04 -5.10 9.06
C ILE A 259 3.06 -6.60 8.77
N ALA A 260 2.33 -7.42 9.53
CA ALA A 260 2.27 -8.86 9.31
C ALA A 260 1.67 -9.20 7.93
N LEU A 261 0.57 -8.54 7.54
CA LEU A 261 -0.07 -8.72 6.24
C LEU A 261 0.88 -8.31 5.09
N ARG A 262 1.50 -7.13 5.17
CA ARG A 262 2.45 -6.66 4.15
C ARG A 262 3.74 -7.49 4.11
N TYR A 263 4.20 -8.02 5.26
CA TYR A 263 5.30 -8.99 5.31
C TYR A 263 4.96 -10.28 4.55
N VAL A 264 3.77 -10.85 4.73
CA VAL A 264 3.37 -12.07 4.01
C VAL A 264 3.23 -11.79 2.51
N GLN A 265 2.62 -10.67 2.11
CA GLN A 265 2.55 -10.24 0.69
C GLN A 265 3.95 -10.19 0.05
N ARG A 266 4.91 -9.49 0.69
CA ARG A 266 6.29 -9.43 0.21
C ARG A 266 6.99 -10.79 0.21
N ARG A 267 6.77 -11.62 1.24
CA ARG A 267 7.37 -12.96 1.35
C ARG A 267 6.91 -13.90 0.25
N VAL A 268 5.62 -13.86 -0.11
CA VAL A 268 5.06 -14.66 -1.21
C VAL A 268 5.66 -14.22 -2.55
N LEU A 269 5.72 -12.91 -2.81
CA LEU A 269 6.36 -12.37 -4.02
C LEU A 269 7.83 -12.80 -4.14
N MET A 270 8.62 -12.61 -3.07
CA MET A 270 10.03 -13.01 -3.04
C MET A 270 10.27 -14.53 -3.07
N SER A 271 9.21 -15.35 -2.95
CA SER A 271 9.29 -16.80 -3.05
C SER A 271 9.04 -17.37 -4.45
N ASP A 272 8.59 -16.52 -5.40
CA ASP A 272 8.48 -16.92 -6.81
C ASP A 272 9.89 -17.20 -7.38
N PRO A 273 10.16 -18.41 -7.94
CA PRO A 273 11.46 -18.74 -8.51
C PRO A 273 11.95 -17.76 -9.57
N ASN A 274 11.02 -17.13 -10.31
CA ASN A 274 11.34 -16.17 -11.36
C ASN A 274 11.70 -14.78 -10.82
N TRP A 275 11.46 -14.48 -9.53
CA TRP A 275 11.83 -13.17 -8.96
C TRP A 275 13.34 -12.93 -9.01
N ASN A 276 14.17 -13.99 -9.02
CA ASN A 276 15.63 -13.90 -9.22
C ASN A 276 16.32 -12.82 -8.36
N LYS A 277 15.95 -12.73 -7.07
CA LYS A 277 16.42 -11.69 -6.12
C LYS A 277 16.17 -10.25 -6.58
N GLY A 278 15.18 -10.03 -7.45
CA GLY A 278 14.82 -8.76 -8.09
C GLY A 278 15.32 -8.60 -9.53
N PHE A 279 16.23 -9.44 -10.00
CA PHE A 279 16.86 -9.31 -11.33
C PHE A 279 16.09 -10.12 -12.40
N TYR A 280 14.79 -9.85 -12.53
CA TYR A 280 13.90 -10.53 -13.49
C TYR A 280 13.72 -9.78 -14.81
N TYR A 281 14.18 -8.53 -14.94
CA TYR A 281 13.91 -7.66 -16.11
C TYR A 281 14.42 -8.23 -17.45
N ASP A 282 15.55 -8.94 -17.43
CA ASP A 282 16.14 -9.62 -18.60
C ASP A 282 15.64 -11.08 -18.75
N GLY A 283 14.55 -11.47 -18.07
CA GLY A 283 14.15 -12.88 -17.89
C GLY A 283 12.66 -13.11 -17.59
N PRO A 284 12.29 -14.25 -16.97
CA PRO A 284 10.89 -14.56 -16.68
C PRO A 284 10.34 -13.67 -15.57
N TYR A 285 9.11 -13.17 -15.74
CA TYR A 285 8.42 -12.34 -14.75
C TYR A 285 7.89 -13.19 -13.56
N PRO A 286 7.99 -12.72 -12.30
CA PRO A 286 7.46 -13.40 -11.10
C PRO A 286 5.93 -13.27 -11.00
N ARG A 287 5.24 -13.88 -11.96
CA ARG A 287 3.79 -13.79 -12.18
C ARG A 287 2.99 -14.36 -11.02
N LEU A 288 3.41 -15.49 -10.44
CA LEU A 288 2.67 -16.18 -9.40
C LEU A 288 2.85 -15.45 -8.06
N GLY A 289 4.08 -15.07 -7.74
CA GLY A 289 4.38 -14.26 -6.56
C GLY A 289 3.64 -12.93 -6.55
N MET A 290 3.59 -12.24 -7.70
CA MET A 290 2.84 -10.98 -7.83
C MET A 290 1.32 -11.18 -7.76
N LYS A 291 0.79 -12.20 -8.43
CA LYS A 291 -0.63 -12.59 -8.38
C LYS A 291 -1.07 -12.82 -6.93
N HIS A 292 -0.40 -13.72 -6.22
CA HIS A 292 -0.76 -14.10 -4.86
C HIS A 292 -0.53 -12.95 -3.85
N ALA A 293 0.50 -12.12 -4.03
CA ALA A 293 0.67 -10.91 -3.24
C ALA A 293 -0.53 -9.94 -3.42
N ARG A 294 -1.07 -9.84 -4.64
CA ARG A 294 -2.27 -9.03 -4.92
C ARG A 294 -3.56 -9.67 -4.42
N GLU A 295 -3.70 -10.99 -4.46
CA GLU A 295 -4.86 -11.70 -3.89
C GLU A 295 -4.96 -11.41 -2.38
N ILE A 296 -3.86 -11.62 -1.64
CA ILE A 296 -3.76 -11.29 -0.21
C ILE A 296 -4.07 -9.82 0.03
N ALA A 297 -3.50 -8.90 -0.76
CA ALA A 297 -3.80 -7.48 -0.66
C ALA A 297 -5.29 -7.18 -0.88
N THR A 298 -5.90 -7.78 -1.90
CA THR A 298 -7.30 -7.56 -2.27
C THR A 298 -8.26 -8.05 -1.19
N ILE A 299 -7.97 -9.19 -0.53
CA ILE A 299 -8.69 -9.67 0.66
C ILE A 299 -8.67 -8.61 1.78
N THR A 300 -7.50 -8.00 2.03
CA THR A 300 -7.29 -7.02 3.12
C THR A 300 -7.77 -5.60 2.84
N TYR A 301 -8.05 -5.25 1.58
CA TYR A 301 -8.50 -3.89 1.22
C TYR A 301 -10.04 -3.75 1.27
N ARG A 302 -10.75 -4.84 1.51
CA ARG A 302 -12.21 -5.00 1.46
C ARG A 302 -12.71 -5.57 2.78
N SER A 303 -14.01 -5.56 3.02
CA SER A 303 -14.59 -6.06 4.28
C SER A 303 -15.31 -7.40 4.15
N GLY A 304 -15.39 -8.15 5.25
CA GLY A 304 -16.21 -9.35 5.38
C GLY A 304 -17.69 -9.14 4.97
N PRO A 305 -18.36 -8.07 5.44
CA PRO A 305 -19.70 -7.70 4.97
C PRO A 305 -19.83 -7.54 3.45
N GLU A 306 -18.86 -6.92 2.77
CA GLU A 306 -18.88 -6.82 1.29
C GLU A 306 -18.71 -8.20 0.63
N TRP A 307 -17.79 -9.03 1.15
CA TRP A 307 -17.56 -10.38 0.62
C TRP A 307 -18.82 -11.26 0.72
N GLU A 308 -19.51 -11.25 1.86
CA GLU A 308 -20.75 -11.99 2.07
C GLU A 308 -21.89 -11.46 1.17
N GLN A 309 -22.12 -10.14 1.15
CA GLN A 309 -23.18 -9.54 0.33
C GLN A 309 -22.98 -9.80 -1.17
N ARG A 310 -21.74 -9.78 -1.65
CA ARG A 310 -21.43 -9.85 -3.08
C ARG A 310 -21.31 -11.28 -3.60
N PHE A 311 -20.73 -12.19 -2.82
CA PHE A 311 -20.43 -13.56 -3.25
C PHE A 311 -21.12 -14.62 -2.40
N GLY A 312 -21.08 -14.48 -1.07
CA GLY A 312 -21.60 -15.47 -0.13
C GLY A 312 -21.06 -16.88 -0.43
N ARG A 313 -21.96 -17.79 -0.84
CA ARG A 313 -21.62 -19.18 -1.24
C ARG A 313 -21.87 -19.52 -2.71
N LYS A 314 -21.98 -18.52 -3.59
CA LYS A 314 -22.22 -18.74 -5.03
C LYS A 314 -21.08 -19.52 -5.68
N ARG A 315 -21.43 -20.50 -6.50
CA ARG A 315 -20.51 -21.29 -7.31
C ARG A 315 -20.30 -20.65 -8.68
N ILE A 316 -19.20 -21.01 -9.33
CA ILE A 316 -18.87 -20.58 -10.70
C ILE A 316 -19.91 -21.15 -11.67
N ASP A 317 -20.26 -22.43 -11.49
CA ASP A 317 -21.27 -23.15 -12.26
C ASP A 317 -22.36 -23.69 -11.30
N ASP A 318 -23.62 -23.48 -11.63
CA ASP A 318 -24.78 -23.97 -10.86
C ASP A 318 -25.90 -24.46 -11.81
N PRO A 319 -26.18 -25.77 -11.90
CA PRO A 319 -25.50 -26.86 -11.18
C PRO A 319 -24.03 -27.05 -11.62
N PRO A 320 -23.16 -27.62 -10.78
CA PRO A 320 -21.76 -27.85 -11.13
C PRO A 320 -21.62 -28.86 -12.29
N GLU A 321 -20.81 -28.52 -13.30
CA GLU A 321 -20.50 -29.42 -14.42
C GLU A 321 -19.50 -30.54 -14.03
N VAL A 322 -18.67 -30.29 -13.03
CA VAL A 322 -17.61 -31.21 -12.55
C VAL A 322 -17.77 -31.55 -11.06
N SER A 323 -17.20 -32.69 -10.67
CA SER A 323 -17.14 -33.10 -9.26
C SER A 323 -16.17 -32.23 -8.45
N PRO A 324 -16.44 -31.97 -7.15
CA PRO A 324 -15.57 -31.15 -6.30
C PRO A 324 -14.12 -31.63 -6.27
N ASN A 325 -13.21 -30.70 -6.51
CA ASN A 325 -11.77 -30.92 -6.59
C ASN A 325 -11.03 -29.70 -5.99
N LEU A 326 -9.70 -29.63 -6.14
CA LEU A 326 -8.87 -28.58 -5.53
C LEU A 326 -8.69 -27.32 -6.41
N CYS A 327 -9.34 -27.24 -7.56
CA CYS A 327 -9.46 -26.01 -8.34
C CYS A 327 -10.65 -25.14 -7.86
N PRO A 328 -10.70 -23.83 -8.21
CA PRO A 328 -11.77 -22.92 -7.80
C PRO A 328 -13.18 -23.46 -8.07
N GLU A 329 -14.05 -23.40 -7.06
CA GLU A 329 -15.49 -23.70 -7.17
C GLU A 329 -16.37 -22.45 -7.01
N PHE A 330 -15.88 -21.41 -6.33
CA PHE A 330 -16.70 -20.26 -5.89
C PHE A 330 -16.40 -18.98 -6.68
N GLU A 331 -17.42 -18.13 -6.88
CA GLU A 331 -17.27 -16.85 -7.59
C GLU A 331 -16.16 -15.95 -7.00
N ILE A 332 -15.97 -15.99 -5.67
CA ILE A 332 -14.96 -15.19 -4.98
C ILE A 332 -13.53 -15.63 -5.32
N GLU A 333 -13.30 -16.92 -5.54
CA GLU A 333 -11.99 -17.47 -5.92
C GLU A 333 -11.64 -17.03 -7.34
N SER A 334 -12.59 -17.17 -8.27
CA SER A 334 -12.49 -16.68 -9.66
C SER A 334 -12.29 -15.15 -9.72
N TYR A 335 -12.92 -14.40 -8.81
CA TYR A 335 -12.71 -12.96 -8.68
C TYR A 335 -11.30 -12.60 -8.17
N LEU A 336 -10.80 -13.28 -7.15
CA LEU A 336 -9.46 -13.06 -6.61
C LEU A 336 -8.39 -13.40 -7.66
N ASP A 337 -8.52 -14.55 -8.33
CA ASP A 337 -7.66 -15.00 -9.43
C ASP A 337 -7.53 -13.93 -10.53
N TYR A 338 -8.67 -13.46 -11.05
CA TYR A 338 -8.74 -12.41 -12.07
C TYR A 338 -8.13 -11.08 -11.59
N LYS A 339 -8.32 -10.72 -10.32
CA LYS A 339 -7.78 -9.48 -9.74
C LYS A 339 -6.27 -9.56 -9.51
N GLY A 340 -5.73 -10.73 -9.17
CA GLY A 340 -4.30 -10.99 -9.11
C GLY A 340 -3.64 -10.95 -10.49
N ASP A 341 -4.21 -11.68 -11.45
CA ASP A 341 -3.76 -11.69 -12.85
C ASP A 341 -3.75 -10.27 -13.45
N SER A 342 -4.85 -9.51 -13.31
CA SER A 342 -4.98 -8.15 -13.86
C SER A 342 -3.94 -7.16 -13.31
N PHE A 343 -3.37 -7.41 -12.13
CA PHE A 343 -2.40 -6.53 -11.49
C PHE A 343 -0.95 -6.78 -11.93
N CYS A 344 -0.63 -7.99 -12.39
CA CYS A 344 0.71 -8.33 -12.91
C CYS A 344 1.15 -7.44 -14.08
N TYR A 345 0.20 -6.89 -14.85
CA TYR A 345 0.47 -6.01 -15.99
C TYR A 345 0.55 -4.52 -15.60
N LYS A 346 0.28 -4.17 -14.34
CA LYS A 346 0.12 -2.79 -13.88
C LYS A 346 1.25 -2.31 -12.97
N CYS A 347 1.81 -3.19 -12.14
CA CYS A 347 2.79 -2.81 -11.13
C CYS A 347 4.08 -3.64 -11.26
N ASP A 348 5.23 -3.01 -11.06
CA ASP A 348 6.52 -3.69 -10.97
C ASP A 348 6.66 -4.43 -9.63
N PRO A 349 7.04 -5.73 -9.63
CA PRO A 349 7.21 -6.52 -8.42
C PRO A 349 8.19 -5.92 -7.39
N ASN A 350 9.33 -5.36 -7.82
CA ASN A 350 10.27 -4.72 -6.91
C ASN A 350 9.70 -3.41 -6.36
N SER A 351 9.10 -2.54 -7.18
CA SER A 351 8.40 -1.35 -6.67
C SER A 351 7.36 -1.70 -5.60
N LEU A 352 6.58 -2.78 -5.78
CA LEU A 352 5.66 -3.26 -4.75
C LEU A 352 6.41 -3.62 -3.45
N LEU A 353 7.54 -4.35 -3.51
CA LEU A 353 8.35 -4.67 -2.33
C LEU A 353 8.85 -3.41 -1.60
N TYR A 354 9.37 -2.44 -2.35
CA TYR A 354 9.97 -1.22 -1.82
C TYR A 354 8.93 -0.29 -1.18
N ILE A 355 7.83 0.02 -1.89
CA ILE A 355 6.75 0.85 -1.34
C ILE A 355 6.08 0.17 -0.14
N SER A 356 5.86 -1.16 -0.21
CA SER A 356 5.33 -1.96 0.91
C SER A 356 6.26 -1.92 2.13
N LYS A 357 7.59 -1.88 1.93
CA LYS A 357 8.56 -1.75 3.02
C LYS A 357 8.63 -0.33 3.58
N ALA A 358 8.49 0.70 2.75
CA ALA A 358 8.39 2.10 3.19
C ALA A 358 7.23 2.30 4.18
N MET A 359 6.04 1.75 3.86
CA MET A 359 4.87 1.79 4.75
C MET A 359 5.10 1.07 6.10
N ASP A 360 5.92 0.03 6.14
CA ASP A 360 6.29 -0.69 7.37
C ASP A 360 7.43 -0.03 8.16
N LEU A 361 8.14 0.93 7.57
CA LEU A 361 9.16 1.74 8.24
C LEU A 361 8.61 3.08 8.72
N PHE A 362 7.44 3.51 8.25
CA PHE A 362 6.85 4.79 8.61
C PHE A 362 6.45 4.85 10.10
N ASP A 363 7.13 5.74 10.82
CA ASP A 363 6.80 6.21 12.17
C ASP A 363 6.99 7.74 12.21
N LEU A 364 5.89 8.48 12.43
CA LEU A 364 5.90 9.93 12.53
C LEU A 364 6.61 10.44 13.81
N GLY A 365 6.84 9.54 14.78
CA GLY A 365 7.63 9.71 16.00
C GLY A 365 9.13 9.44 15.86
N GLU A 366 9.62 8.96 14.71
CA GLU A 366 11.02 8.60 14.52
C GLU A 366 11.95 9.81 14.78
N GLY A 367 12.91 9.64 15.70
CA GLY A 367 13.84 10.69 16.13
C GLY A 367 13.40 11.51 17.35
N PHE A 368 12.19 11.30 17.88
CA PHE A 368 11.64 12.00 19.05
C PHE A 368 11.54 11.07 20.28
N SER A 369 11.29 11.61 21.47
CA SER A 369 11.14 10.77 22.69
C SER A 369 9.78 10.08 22.78
N SER A 370 8.79 10.58 22.02
CA SER A 370 7.47 9.96 21.87
C SER A 370 6.82 10.28 20.54
N LEU A 371 5.82 9.46 20.16
CA LEU A 371 4.98 9.70 18.99
C LEU A 371 4.20 11.02 19.08
N VAL A 372 3.87 11.51 20.28
CA VAL A 372 3.21 12.82 20.48
C VAL A 372 4.13 13.96 20.06
N GLU A 373 5.42 13.92 20.43
CA GLU A 373 6.40 14.94 20.04
C GLU A 373 6.64 14.95 18.53
N GLY A 374 6.76 13.78 17.89
CA GLY A 374 6.90 13.70 16.43
C GLY A 374 5.67 14.24 15.69
N VAL A 375 4.47 13.99 16.24
CA VAL A 375 3.19 14.53 15.74
C VAL A 375 3.05 16.05 15.97
N ALA A 376 3.64 16.62 17.03
CA ALA A 376 3.56 18.04 17.38
C ALA A 376 4.15 19.02 16.34
N ARG A 377 4.89 18.49 15.35
CA ARG A 377 5.35 19.22 14.18
C ARG A 377 4.22 19.58 13.21
N VAL A 378 3.12 18.82 13.21
CA VAL A 378 1.93 19.09 12.39
C VAL A 378 1.11 20.22 13.04
N GLN A 379 1.43 21.47 12.68
CA GLN A 379 0.82 22.67 13.28
C GLN A 379 -0.27 23.32 12.40
N CYS A 380 -0.38 22.93 11.13
CA CYS A 380 -1.43 23.41 10.24
C CYS A 380 -2.81 22.84 10.62
N PRO A 381 -3.91 23.52 10.21
CA PRO A 381 -5.24 22.92 10.20
C PRO A 381 -5.21 21.51 9.59
N THR A 382 -5.51 20.50 10.40
CA THR A 382 -5.44 19.10 10.01
C THR A 382 -6.81 18.49 10.23
N LEU A 383 -7.41 18.08 9.13
CA LEU A 383 -8.84 17.85 9.05
C LEU A 383 -9.31 16.72 10.04
N SER A 384 -10.46 16.81 10.75
CA SER A 384 -11.44 15.78 11.28
C SER A 384 -12.62 16.37 12.11
N PHE A 385 -13.86 15.83 12.06
CA PHE A 385 -15.15 16.43 12.58
C PHE A 385 -15.90 15.46 13.52
N ILE A 386 -16.64 15.83 14.57
CA ILE A 386 -17.52 17.00 14.78
C ILE A 386 -17.36 17.45 16.26
N GLY A 387 -17.43 18.72 16.68
CA GLY A 387 -17.87 19.98 16.06
C GLY A 387 -18.92 20.66 16.98
N GLU A 388 -19.29 21.95 16.91
CA GLU A 388 -18.92 23.03 15.98
C GLU A 388 -17.42 23.43 15.99
N VAL A 389 -17.04 24.36 15.11
CA VAL A 389 -15.67 24.88 14.93
C VAL A 389 -14.67 23.85 14.33
N HIS A 390 -15.07 23.37 13.15
CA HIS A 390 -14.24 22.86 12.02
C HIS A 390 -13.71 21.40 12.01
N LEU A 391 -13.33 21.02 10.77
CA LEU A 391 -12.44 19.91 10.33
C LEU A 391 -13.18 18.55 10.05
N GLN A 392 -12.67 17.56 9.25
CA GLN A 392 -13.33 16.38 8.53
C GLN A 392 -12.43 15.17 7.89
N VAL A 393 -11.29 14.65 8.43
CA VAL A 393 -10.49 13.45 7.98
C VAL A 393 -11.31 12.16 7.91
N LEU A 394 -10.76 11.03 7.46
CA LEU A 394 -11.52 9.79 7.28
C LEU A 394 -10.92 8.52 7.90
N GLY A 395 -11.59 7.96 8.91
CA GLY A 395 -11.49 6.54 9.26
C GLY A 395 -12.69 5.73 8.75
N VAL A 396 -12.51 4.43 8.50
CA VAL A 396 -13.58 3.55 7.99
C VAL A 396 -13.77 2.37 8.93
N GLN A 397 -14.99 2.16 9.41
CA GLN A 397 -15.28 1.18 10.46
C GLN A 397 -15.06 -0.28 10.04
N SER A 398 -15.01 -0.55 8.73
CA SER A 398 -14.75 -1.87 8.16
C SER A 398 -13.34 -2.05 7.59
N ASP A 399 -12.43 -1.09 7.78
CA ASP A 399 -11.01 -1.20 7.39
C ASP A 399 -10.29 -2.20 8.32
N VAL A 400 -9.58 -3.16 7.72
CA VAL A 400 -8.78 -4.18 8.41
C VAL A 400 -7.26 -4.02 8.16
N LEU A 401 -6.86 -3.12 7.25
CA LEU A 401 -5.47 -2.83 6.92
C LEU A 401 -4.94 -1.67 7.77
N PHE A 402 -5.74 -0.61 7.90
CA PHE A 402 -5.51 0.51 8.83
C PHE A 402 -6.78 0.69 9.67
N PRO A 403 -7.00 -0.17 10.69
CA PRO A 403 -8.23 -0.19 11.45
C PRO A 403 -8.58 1.18 12.03
N VAL A 404 -9.88 1.43 12.21
CA VAL A 404 -10.44 2.71 12.66
C VAL A 404 -9.78 3.29 13.94
N THR A 405 -9.25 2.42 14.79
CA THR A 405 -8.44 2.79 15.97
C THR A 405 -7.16 3.55 15.64
N GLN A 406 -6.56 3.36 14.47
CA GLN A 406 -5.37 4.10 14.03
C GLN A 406 -5.68 5.54 13.60
N GLN A 407 -6.89 5.81 13.08
CA GLN A 407 -7.31 7.18 12.79
C GLN A 407 -7.75 7.92 14.06
N ARG A 408 -8.40 7.21 15.02
CA ARG A 408 -8.60 7.71 16.40
C ARG A 408 -7.28 8.02 17.10
N GLU A 409 -6.25 7.20 16.88
CA GLU A 409 -4.90 7.44 17.42
C GLU A 409 -4.29 8.72 16.83
N ILE A 410 -4.39 8.96 15.52
CA ILE A 410 -3.93 10.23 14.90
C ILE A 410 -4.61 11.45 15.54
N GLU A 411 -5.94 11.45 15.69
CA GLU A 411 -6.66 12.54 16.39
C GLU A 411 -6.08 12.75 17.79
N ARG A 412 -6.05 11.68 18.60
CA ARG A 412 -5.65 11.74 20.00
C ARG A 412 -4.25 12.34 20.14
N LEU A 413 -3.30 11.88 19.34
CA LEU A 413 -1.92 12.36 19.34
C LEU A 413 -1.83 13.84 18.96
N LEU A 414 -2.57 14.30 17.94
CA LEU A 414 -2.59 15.71 17.53
C LEU A 414 -3.20 16.62 18.61
N LYS A 415 -4.24 16.15 19.31
CA LYS A 415 -4.86 16.87 20.43
C LYS A 415 -3.97 16.91 21.67
N GLU A 416 -3.28 15.81 22.00
CA GLU A 416 -2.26 15.75 23.05
C GLU A 416 -1.07 16.68 22.75
N ALA A 417 -0.71 16.80 21.47
CA ALA A 417 0.30 17.73 20.95
C ALA A 417 -0.19 19.19 20.84
N GLN A 418 -1.32 19.55 21.46
CA GLN A 418 -1.92 20.89 21.46
C GLN A 418 -2.33 21.44 20.08
N ASN A 419 -2.34 20.63 19.01
CA ASN A 419 -2.99 21.02 17.76
C ASN A 419 -4.52 20.89 17.91
N HIS A 420 -5.12 21.94 18.48
CA HIS A 420 -6.58 22.07 18.61
C HIS A 420 -7.30 22.32 17.27
N LYS A 421 -6.61 22.28 16.13
CA LYS A 421 -7.19 22.34 14.79
C LYS A 421 -7.31 20.94 14.18
N VAL A 422 -7.92 20.01 14.96
CA VAL A 422 -8.31 18.62 14.61
C VAL A 422 -9.51 18.16 15.49
N THR A 423 -10.54 17.48 14.94
CA THR A 423 -11.58 16.71 15.70
C THR A 423 -11.59 15.22 15.28
N TYR A 424 -12.70 14.48 15.00
CA TYR A 424 -12.63 13.09 14.46
C TYR A 424 -13.88 12.41 13.78
N TYR A 425 -13.78 12.09 12.48
CA TYR A 425 -14.81 11.52 11.57
C TYR A 425 -14.67 10.00 11.34
N GLU A 426 -15.81 9.27 11.23
CA GLU A 426 -15.87 7.86 10.80
C GLU A 426 -16.91 7.63 9.71
N LEU A 427 -16.59 6.82 8.69
CA LEU A 427 -17.59 6.29 7.76
C LEU A 427 -18.05 4.87 8.15
N PRO A 428 -19.37 4.63 8.28
CA PRO A 428 -19.97 3.31 8.39
C PRO A 428 -20.07 2.62 7.01
N SER A 429 -19.01 2.73 6.20
CA SER A 429 -18.97 2.17 4.85
C SER A 429 -18.58 0.69 4.87
N ILE A 430 -19.11 -0.09 3.94
CA ILE A 430 -18.83 -1.54 3.82
C ILE A 430 -17.61 -1.87 2.96
N TYR A 431 -17.03 -0.92 2.22
CA TYR A 431 -15.98 -1.22 1.24
C TYR A 431 -14.57 -1.38 1.83
N GLY A 432 -14.44 -1.38 3.17
CA GLY A 432 -13.16 -1.53 3.85
C GLY A 432 -12.19 -0.39 3.55
N HIS A 433 -10.92 -0.73 3.37
CA HIS A 433 -9.88 0.23 3.00
C HIS A 433 -10.18 0.95 1.67
N ASP A 434 -10.72 0.23 0.68
CA ASP A 434 -11.03 0.76 -0.66
C ASP A 434 -12.20 1.80 -0.66
N THR A 435 -12.86 2.08 0.48
CA THR A 435 -13.90 3.11 0.59
C THR A 435 -13.46 4.46 0.03
N PHE A 436 -12.21 4.87 0.22
CA PHE A 436 -11.72 6.16 -0.32
C PHE A 436 -11.62 6.22 -1.84
N LEU A 437 -11.71 5.09 -2.54
CA LEU A 437 -11.77 5.02 -4.00
C LEU A 437 -13.22 4.95 -4.53
N LEU A 438 -14.20 4.65 -3.67
CA LEU A 438 -15.57 4.30 -4.07
C LEU A 438 -16.65 5.23 -3.53
N ASP A 439 -16.53 5.70 -2.28
CA ASP A 439 -17.55 6.54 -1.64
C ASP A 439 -17.32 8.02 -1.97
N VAL A 440 -17.56 8.36 -3.25
CA VAL A 440 -17.41 9.72 -3.79
C VAL A 440 -18.27 10.73 -3.02
N VAL A 441 -19.40 10.30 -2.46
CA VAL A 441 -20.33 11.19 -1.73
C VAL A 441 -19.76 11.55 -0.37
N ALA A 442 -19.52 10.57 0.51
CA ALA A 442 -19.11 10.87 1.89
C ALA A 442 -17.66 11.35 1.95
N VAL A 443 -16.74 10.71 1.23
CA VAL A 443 -15.32 11.09 1.20
C VAL A 443 -15.13 12.39 0.42
N GLY A 444 -15.84 12.57 -0.70
CA GLY A 444 -15.73 13.77 -1.52
C GLY A 444 -16.27 15.02 -0.83
N ALA A 445 -17.42 14.92 -0.13
CA ALA A 445 -17.96 16.02 0.67
C ALA A 445 -17.02 16.41 1.83
N ALA A 446 -16.40 15.42 2.48
CA ALA A 446 -15.42 15.65 3.54
C ALA A 446 -14.16 16.40 3.04
N VAL A 447 -13.57 15.94 1.93
CA VAL A 447 -12.41 16.58 1.29
C VAL A 447 -12.73 18.01 0.85
N LYS A 448 -13.86 18.20 0.13
CA LYS A 448 -14.28 19.52 -0.39
C LYS A 448 -14.50 20.52 0.73
N GLY A 449 -15.22 20.10 1.77
CA GLY A 449 -15.51 20.93 2.93
C GLY A 449 -14.23 21.44 3.60
N HIS A 450 -13.13 20.67 3.63
CA HIS A 450 -11.87 21.20 4.14
C HIS A 450 -11.33 22.37 3.36
N ILE A 451 -11.10 22.12 2.08
CA ILE A 451 -10.23 22.96 1.29
C ILE A 451 -10.98 24.23 0.91
N GLU A 452 -12.32 24.22 0.95
CA GLU A 452 -13.16 25.39 0.73
C GLU A 452 -13.59 26.13 2.03
N THR A 453 -13.36 25.55 3.23
CA THR A 453 -13.59 26.27 4.51
C THR A 453 -12.67 27.50 4.61
N ASP A 454 -13.23 28.69 4.82
CA ASP A 454 -12.49 29.97 4.91
C ASP A 454 -11.58 30.26 3.69
N LEU A 455 -12.01 29.87 2.50
CA LEU A 455 -11.21 29.97 1.27
C LEU A 455 -10.88 31.44 0.90
N LYS A 456 -9.59 31.75 0.86
CA LYS A 456 -9.04 33.06 0.46
C LYS A 456 -7.98 32.90 -0.64
N ILE A 457 -8.39 32.39 -1.80
CA ILE A 457 -7.57 32.36 -3.01
C ILE A 457 -7.49 33.78 -3.58
N HIS A 458 -6.29 34.29 -3.83
CA HIS A 458 -6.12 35.59 -4.47
C HIS A 458 -6.21 35.46 -6.00
N GLY A 459 -7.18 36.12 -6.63
CA GLY A 459 -7.22 36.30 -8.08
C GLY A 459 -7.79 35.12 -8.91
N LYS A 460 -9.12 34.99 -8.92
CA LYS A 460 -9.88 34.64 -10.14
C LYS A 460 -11.05 35.61 -10.33
N GLY A 461 -10.70 36.87 -10.61
CA GLY A 461 -11.66 37.96 -10.78
C GLY A 461 -12.42 37.93 -12.10
N LYS A 462 -13.45 37.08 -12.21
CA LYS A 462 -14.61 37.40 -13.07
C LYS A 462 -15.76 37.85 -12.18
N ASP A 463 -15.95 39.16 -12.14
CA ASP A 463 -17.03 39.84 -11.41
C ASP A 463 -18.41 39.31 -11.85
N PRO A 464 -19.23 38.72 -10.95
CA PRO A 464 -20.55 38.21 -11.29
C PRO A 464 -21.58 39.28 -11.73
N THR A 465 -21.28 40.57 -11.57
CA THR A 465 -22.24 41.66 -11.85
C THR A 465 -22.30 42.08 -13.32
N MET A 466 -21.27 41.78 -14.12
CA MET A 466 -21.12 42.19 -15.52
C MET A 466 -21.93 41.35 -16.54
N ASN A 467 -23.20 41.02 -16.26
CA ASN A 467 -24.09 40.47 -17.30
C ASN A 467 -25.61 40.71 -17.08
N LYS A 468 -26.00 41.94 -16.72
CA LYS A 468 -27.41 42.39 -16.73
C LYS A 468 -27.64 43.62 -17.61
N SER A 469 -27.24 43.53 -18.88
CA SER A 469 -27.49 44.55 -19.91
C SER A 469 -28.60 44.13 -20.90
N LYS A 470 -29.83 44.58 -20.61
CA LYS A 470 -30.96 44.79 -21.55
C LYS A 470 -31.21 43.74 -22.66
N ILE A 471 -32.29 42.96 -22.49
CA ILE A 471 -33.28 42.75 -23.55
C ILE A 471 -34.67 43.03 -22.94
N PHE A 472 -35.58 43.61 -23.73
CA PHE A 472 -37.00 43.81 -23.43
C PHE A 472 -37.83 42.77 -24.20
#